data_AF-A0A9D1HRI6-F1
#
_entry.id   AF-A0A9D1HRI6-F1
#
_cell.length_a   1.000
_cell.length_b   1.000
_cell.length_c   1.000
_cell.angle_alpha   90.00
_cell.angle_beta   90.00
_cell.angle_gamma   90.00
#
_symmetry.space_group_name_H-M   'P 1'
#
loop_
_entity.id
_entity.type
_entity.pdbx_description
1 polymer ?
#
loop_
_entity_poly.entity_id
_entity_poly.type
_entity_poly.pdbx_seq_one_letter_code
_entity_poly.pdbx_strand_id
1 'polypeptide(L)'
;MYYLVKGLCNDEFEGSFEWVINAESKEAVLAELDETWKVTELREISVDERIERKEKEIFDDIKREYIFNRYGDCSFRELSKVQKQMEEDKEMYYTALVDYSKRMRFKKRLLRFIDSNTITLDQYNKMLIALCDAKTEEEFNSILAKAMNDNGKMQ
;
A
#
# COMPACT_ATOMS: atom_id res chain seq x y z
N MET A 1 -23.52 -10.69 4.85
CA MET A 1 -22.58 -11.78 5.25
C MET A 1 -21.28 -11.56 4.47
N TYR A 2 -20.18 -12.19 4.88
CA TYR A 2 -18.91 -12.04 4.17
C TYR A 2 -18.48 -13.37 3.56
N TYR A 3 -18.18 -13.35 2.27
CA TYR A 3 -17.79 -14.53 1.51
C TYR A 3 -16.38 -14.39 0.98
N LEU A 4 -15.57 -15.43 1.16
CA LEU A 4 -14.35 -15.63 0.41
C LEU A 4 -14.71 -16.27 -0.92
N VAL A 5 -14.28 -15.63 -2.00
CA VAL A 5 -14.34 -16.18 -3.35
C VAL A 5 -12.92 -16.33 -3.88
N LYS A 6 -12.62 -17.51 -4.44
CA LYS A 6 -11.40 -17.75 -5.20
C LYS A 6 -11.74 -18.30 -6.56
N GLY A 7 -10.90 -18.03 -7.53
CA GLY A 7 -11.08 -18.58 -8.86
C GLY A 7 -9.95 -18.28 -9.81
N LEU A 8 -10.21 -18.60 -11.06
CA LEU A 8 -9.35 -18.36 -12.20
C LEU A 8 -10.07 -17.44 -13.18
N CYS A 9 -9.39 -16.41 -13.64
CA CYS A 9 -9.82 -15.60 -14.78
C CYS A 9 -9.48 -16.38 -16.05
N ASN A 10 -10.50 -16.78 -16.82
CA ASN A 10 -10.29 -17.36 -18.15
C ASN A 10 -10.15 -16.25 -19.20
N ASP A 11 -9.39 -15.21 -18.88
CA ASP A 11 -8.98 -14.17 -19.83
C ASP A 11 -7.63 -14.52 -20.46
N GLU A 12 -7.16 -13.70 -21.40
CA GLU A 12 -5.90 -13.90 -22.11
C GLU A 12 -4.66 -13.96 -21.19
N PHE A 13 -4.81 -13.64 -19.89
CA PHE A 13 -3.73 -13.56 -18.92
C PHE A 13 -3.71 -14.71 -17.90
N GLU A 14 -4.67 -15.66 -17.98
CA GLU A 14 -4.76 -16.87 -17.13
C GLU A 14 -4.50 -16.59 -15.63
N GLY A 15 -5.11 -15.52 -15.11
CA GLY A 15 -4.91 -15.07 -13.73
C GLY A 15 -5.68 -15.90 -12.70
N SER A 16 -5.25 -15.85 -11.43
CA SER A 16 -6.07 -16.28 -10.30
C SER A 16 -6.52 -15.08 -9.48
N PHE A 17 -7.68 -15.20 -8.85
CA PHE A 17 -8.22 -14.17 -7.95
C PHE A 17 -8.63 -14.77 -6.61
N GLU A 18 -8.58 -13.93 -5.58
CA GLU A 18 -8.99 -14.23 -4.22
C GLU A 18 -9.54 -12.96 -3.58
N TRP A 19 -10.86 -12.90 -3.35
CA TRP A 19 -11.54 -11.70 -2.86
C TRP A 19 -12.45 -12.00 -1.67
N VAL A 20 -12.72 -10.97 -0.87
CA VAL A 20 -13.72 -10.98 0.20
C VAL A 20 -14.85 -10.04 -0.19
N ILE A 21 -16.07 -10.58 -0.35
CA ILE A 21 -17.25 -9.84 -0.79
C ILE A 21 -18.29 -9.80 0.34
N ASN A 22 -18.84 -8.61 0.62
CA ASN A 22 -19.97 -8.45 1.53
C ASN A 22 -21.27 -8.57 0.73
N ALA A 23 -22.01 -9.66 0.92
CA ALA A 23 -23.24 -9.94 0.19
C ALA A 23 -24.31 -10.59 1.07
N GLU A 24 -25.56 -10.54 0.61
CA GLU A 24 -26.71 -11.15 1.29
C GLU A 24 -26.84 -12.66 1.02
N SER A 25 -26.17 -13.19 0.00
CA SER A 25 -26.16 -14.63 -0.31
C SER A 25 -24.99 -15.00 -1.21
N LYS A 26 -24.79 -16.31 -1.45
CA LYS A 26 -23.79 -16.81 -2.41
C LYS A 26 -24.15 -16.45 -3.85
N GLU A 27 -25.43 -16.45 -4.19
CA GLU A 27 -25.94 -16.10 -5.51
C GLU A 27 -25.66 -14.63 -5.82
N ALA A 28 -25.79 -13.74 -4.83
CA ALA A 28 -25.43 -12.33 -4.97
C ALA A 28 -23.92 -12.16 -5.23
N VAL A 29 -23.05 -12.97 -4.59
CA VAL A 29 -21.61 -12.96 -4.87
C VAL A 29 -21.32 -13.37 -6.31
N LEU A 30 -21.95 -14.45 -6.79
CA LEU A 30 -21.74 -14.94 -8.15
C LEU A 30 -22.21 -13.95 -9.22
N ALA A 31 -23.27 -13.17 -8.93
CA ALA A 31 -23.77 -12.13 -9.83
C ALA A 31 -22.81 -10.93 -9.99
N GLU A 32 -21.84 -10.74 -9.09
CA GLU A 32 -20.80 -9.72 -9.20
C GLU A 32 -19.59 -10.17 -10.03
N LEU A 33 -19.47 -11.47 -10.35
CA LEU A 33 -18.33 -12.03 -11.06
C LEU A 33 -18.60 -12.09 -12.56
N ASP A 34 -17.53 -12.00 -13.35
CA ASP A 34 -17.62 -12.24 -14.78
C ASP A 34 -17.99 -13.71 -15.05
N GLU A 35 -18.96 -13.93 -15.94
CA GLU A 35 -19.48 -15.27 -16.28
C GLU A 35 -18.40 -16.19 -16.85
N THR A 36 -17.32 -15.63 -17.42
CA THR A 36 -16.18 -16.39 -17.94
C THR A 36 -15.26 -16.91 -16.85
N TRP A 37 -15.36 -16.40 -15.62
CA TRP A 37 -14.46 -16.74 -14.53
C TRP A 37 -14.86 -18.04 -13.86
N LYS A 38 -13.85 -18.87 -13.59
CA LYS A 38 -14.03 -20.15 -12.92
C LYS A 38 -13.85 -19.99 -11.42
N VAL A 39 -14.95 -19.94 -10.68
CA VAL A 39 -14.93 -20.01 -9.21
C VAL A 39 -14.49 -21.39 -8.74
N THR A 40 -13.44 -21.45 -7.91
CA THR A 40 -12.89 -22.67 -7.32
C THR A 40 -13.24 -22.81 -5.84
N GLU A 41 -13.52 -21.69 -5.15
CA GLU A 41 -13.94 -21.68 -3.75
C GLU A 41 -14.96 -20.56 -3.53
N LEU A 42 -16.09 -20.88 -2.87
CA LEU A 42 -17.06 -19.89 -2.40
C LEU A 42 -17.64 -20.32 -1.05
N ARG A 43 -17.22 -19.63 0.02
CA ARG A 43 -17.68 -19.91 1.39
C ARG A 43 -17.80 -18.66 2.22
N GLU A 44 -18.70 -18.70 3.18
CA GLU A 44 -18.77 -17.67 4.22
C GLU A 44 -17.52 -17.75 5.10
N ILE A 45 -17.05 -16.59 5.57
CA ILE A 45 -15.87 -16.47 6.41
C ILE A 45 -16.18 -15.72 7.70
N SER A 46 -15.48 -16.10 8.77
CA SER A 46 -15.64 -15.50 10.09
C SER A 46 -15.09 -14.06 10.14
N VAL A 47 -15.35 -13.36 11.25
CA VAL A 47 -14.68 -12.09 11.55
C VAL A 47 -13.18 -12.30 11.69
N ASP A 48 -12.75 -13.35 12.39
CA ASP A 48 -11.34 -13.61 12.66
C ASP A 48 -10.54 -13.86 11.37
N GLU A 49 -11.07 -14.68 10.45
CA GLU A 49 -10.40 -14.91 9.16
C GLU A 49 -10.29 -13.61 8.34
N ARG A 50 -11.29 -12.72 8.43
CA ARG A 50 -11.23 -11.42 7.76
C ARG A 50 -10.14 -10.52 8.35
N ILE A 51 -9.97 -10.55 9.67
CA ILE A 51 -8.91 -9.80 10.35
C ILE A 51 -7.54 -10.30 9.87
N GLU A 52 -7.30 -11.62 9.94
CA GLU A 52 -6.04 -12.24 9.52
C GLU A 52 -5.69 -11.90 8.06
N ARG A 53 -6.68 -11.99 7.17
CA ARG A 53 -6.51 -11.64 5.75
C ARG A 53 -6.18 -10.17 5.57
N LYS A 54 -6.87 -9.28 6.28
CA LYS A 54 -6.62 -7.84 6.15
C LYS A 54 -5.27 -7.42 6.72
N GLU A 55 -4.86 -8.02 7.83
CA GLU A 55 -3.51 -7.83 8.39
C GLU A 55 -2.44 -8.28 7.40
N LYS A 56 -2.62 -9.45 6.77
CA LYS A 56 -1.70 -9.92 5.71
C LYS A 56 -1.61 -8.96 4.54
N GLU A 57 -2.74 -8.47 4.02
CA GLU A 57 -2.76 -7.46 2.95
C GLU A 57 -1.98 -6.21 3.33
N ILE A 58 -2.22 -5.68 4.54
CA ILE A 58 -1.51 -4.50 5.05
C ILE A 58 0.01 -4.75 5.10
N PHE A 59 0.44 -5.93 5.57
CA PHE A 59 1.86 -6.26 5.61
C PHE A 59 2.46 -6.41 4.21
N ASP A 60 1.74 -6.98 3.25
CA ASP A 60 2.19 -7.10 1.87
C ASP A 60 2.29 -5.72 1.19
N ASP A 61 1.36 -4.81 1.48
CA ASP A 61 1.40 -3.43 1.01
C ASP A 61 2.62 -2.67 1.58
N ILE A 62 2.93 -2.85 2.87
CA ILE A 62 4.13 -2.26 3.50
C ILE A 62 5.41 -2.75 2.80
N LYS A 63 5.51 -4.04 2.48
CA LYS A 63 6.65 -4.59 1.73
C LYS A 63 6.75 -3.96 0.35
N ARG A 64 5.65 -3.91 -0.40
CA ARG A 64 5.61 -3.31 -1.75
C ARG A 64 6.04 -1.84 -1.73
N GLU A 65 5.51 -1.07 -0.78
CA GLU A 65 5.86 0.34 -0.61
C GLU A 65 7.34 0.53 -0.28
N TYR A 66 7.89 -0.29 0.63
CA TYR A 66 9.31 -0.26 0.96
C TYR A 66 10.18 -0.54 -0.27
N ILE A 67 9.83 -1.54 -1.08
CA ILE A 67 10.59 -1.87 -2.29
C ILE A 67 10.51 -0.73 -3.31
N PHE A 68 9.32 -0.21 -3.57
CA PHE A 68 9.14 0.90 -4.50
C PHE A 68 9.96 2.13 -4.11
N ASN A 69 9.97 2.48 -2.81
CA ASN A 69 10.71 3.64 -2.33
C ASN A 69 12.24 3.45 -2.37
N ARG A 70 12.75 2.23 -2.12
CA ARG A 70 14.19 1.95 -2.03
C ARG A 70 14.83 1.58 -3.37
N TYR A 71 14.10 0.86 -4.21
CA TYR A 71 14.62 0.30 -5.47
C TYR A 71 14.09 1.05 -6.70
N GLY A 72 13.12 1.95 -6.53
CA GLY A 72 12.58 2.76 -7.61
C GLY A 72 11.85 1.94 -8.68
N ASP A 73 12.03 2.33 -9.94
CA ASP A 73 11.50 1.60 -11.10
C ASP A 73 12.28 0.29 -11.29
N CYS A 74 11.70 -0.82 -10.84
CA CYS A 74 12.27 -2.16 -10.97
C CYS A 74 11.29 -3.09 -11.69
N SER A 75 11.82 -4.13 -12.32
CA SER A 75 10.98 -5.13 -12.98
C SER A 75 10.17 -5.94 -11.97
N PHE A 76 9.02 -6.47 -12.39
CA PHE A 76 8.22 -7.38 -11.55
C PHE A 76 9.02 -8.62 -11.07
N ARG A 77 10.01 -9.05 -11.85
CA ARG A 77 10.90 -10.16 -11.46
C ARG A 77 11.80 -9.76 -10.28
N GLU A 78 12.35 -8.55 -10.29
CA GLU A 78 13.16 -8.03 -9.19
C GLU A 78 12.30 -7.79 -7.96
N LEU A 79 11.11 -7.20 -8.12
CA LEU A 79 10.13 -7.03 -7.06
C LEU A 79 9.84 -8.38 -6.37
N SER A 80 9.51 -9.42 -7.14
CA SER A 80 9.22 -10.75 -6.60
C SER A 80 10.42 -11.37 -5.88
N LYS A 81 11.65 -11.18 -6.39
CA LYS A 81 12.87 -11.67 -5.75
C LYS A 81 13.09 -10.98 -4.40
N VAL A 82 12.92 -9.66 -4.32
CA VAL A 82 13.10 -8.90 -3.08
C VAL A 82 11.99 -9.23 -2.08
N GLN A 83 10.74 -9.39 -2.53
CA GLN A 83 9.65 -9.84 -1.67
C GLN A 83 9.95 -11.19 -1.01
N LYS A 84 10.44 -12.17 -1.78
CA LYS A 84 10.87 -13.47 -1.23
C LYS A 84 12.02 -13.33 -0.24
N GLN A 85 13.00 -12.47 -0.51
CA GLN A 85 14.08 -12.20 0.43
C GLN A 85 13.55 -11.65 1.76
N MET A 86 12.56 -10.76 1.75
CA MET A 86 11.95 -10.20 2.96
C MET A 86 11.21 -11.24 3.82
N GLU A 87 10.82 -12.39 3.26
CA GLU A 87 10.21 -13.48 4.03
C GLU A 87 11.26 -14.19 4.92
N GLU A 88 12.52 -14.21 4.48
CA GLU A 88 13.63 -14.85 5.18
C GLU A 88 14.45 -13.85 6.02
N ASP A 89 14.60 -12.62 5.54
CA ASP A 89 15.36 -11.55 6.19
C ASP A 89 14.45 -10.69 7.10
N LYS A 90 14.42 -11.07 8.38
CA LYS A 90 13.62 -10.37 9.40
C LYS A 90 14.07 -8.92 9.64
N GLU A 91 15.36 -8.62 9.47
CA GLU A 91 15.87 -7.26 9.70
C GLU A 91 15.43 -6.32 8.57
N MET A 92 15.42 -6.84 7.34
CA MET A 92 14.85 -6.14 6.19
C MET A 92 13.34 -5.89 6.38
N TYR A 93 12.60 -6.89 6.87
CA TYR A 93 11.18 -6.72 7.17
C TYR A 93 10.94 -5.72 8.29
N TYR A 94 11.70 -5.78 9.39
CA TYR A 94 11.63 -4.80 10.47
C TYR A 94 11.91 -3.37 9.98
N THR A 95 12.93 -3.22 9.13
CA THR A 95 13.26 -1.92 8.51
C THR A 95 12.08 -1.37 7.70
N ALA A 96 11.38 -2.21 6.93
CA ALA A 96 10.18 -1.80 6.20
C ALA A 96 9.05 -1.32 7.13
N LEU A 97 8.81 -2.02 8.25
CA LEU A 97 7.83 -1.60 9.26
C LEU A 97 8.20 -0.26 9.91
N VAL A 98 9.48 -0.07 10.22
CA VAL A 98 10.00 1.19 10.79
C VAL A 98 9.83 2.34 9.81
N ASP A 99 10.19 2.14 8.53
CA ASP A 99 10.07 3.16 7.49
C ASP A 99 8.61 3.54 7.25
N TYR A 100 7.69 2.57 7.21
CA TYR A 100 6.25 2.83 7.14
C TYR A 100 5.74 3.64 8.35
N SER A 101 6.13 3.25 9.57
CA SER A 101 5.76 3.97 10.80
C SER A 101 6.31 5.41 10.83
N LYS A 102 7.54 5.63 10.36
CA LYS A 102 8.10 6.98 10.17
C LYS A 102 7.27 7.79 9.18
N ARG A 103 6.94 7.21 8.02
CA ARG A 103 6.13 7.87 6.98
C ARG A 103 4.76 8.30 7.52
N MET A 104 4.08 7.46 8.29
CA MET A 104 2.78 7.80 8.88
C MET A 104 2.87 8.94 9.90
N ARG A 105 3.94 8.98 10.70
CA ARG A 105 4.21 10.10 11.62
C ARG A 105 4.47 11.40 10.87
N PHE A 106 5.29 11.35 9.83
CA PHE A 106 5.67 12.53 9.05
C PHE A 106 4.53 13.03 8.16
N LYS A 107 3.67 12.15 7.63
CA LYS A 107 2.44 12.52 6.93
C LYS A 107 1.57 13.45 7.77
N LYS A 108 1.25 13.05 9.01
CA LYS A 108 0.44 13.88 9.93
C LYS A 108 1.10 15.21 10.26
N ARG A 109 2.44 15.24 10.34
CA ARG A 109 3.19 16.47 10.60
C ARG A 109 3.17 17.38 9.38
N LEU A 110 3.55 16.89 8.21
CA LEU A 110 3.60 17.64 6.95
C LEU A 110 2.26 18.31 6.61
N LEU A 111 1.14 17.61 6.84
CA LEU A 111 -0.22 18.17 6.66
C LEU A 111 -0.51 19.43 7.50
N ARG A 112 0.28 19.72 8.54
CA ARG A 112 0.16 20.94 9.35
C ARG A 112 0.96 22.13 8.80
N PHE A 113 1.87 21.87 7.86
CA PHE A 113 2.82 22.86 7.32
C PHE A 113 2.54 23.21 5.85
N ILE A 114 1.73 22.40 5.16
CA ILE A 114 1.35 22.63 3.77
C ILE A 114 -0.04 23.25 3.69
N ASP A 115 -0.27 24.05 2.65
CA ASP A 115 -1.63 24.41 2.24
C ASP A 115 -2.16 23.36 1.26
N SER A 116 -3.21 22.65 1.68
CA SER A 116 -3.83 21.59 0.89
C SER A 116 -4.49 22.08 -0.39
N ASN A 117 -4.70 23.40 -0.54
CA ASN A 117 -5.31 23.98 -1.73
C ASN A 117 -4.30 24.23 -2.86
N THR A 118 -3.00 24.26 -2.54
CA THR A 118 -1.95 24.69 -3.49
C THR A 118 -0.97 23.56 -3.80
N ILE A 119 -0.69 22.68 -2.85
CA ILE A 119 0.26 21.59 -3.06
C ILE A 119 -0.33 20.45 -3.89
N THR A 120 0.41 20.02 -4.90
CA THR A 120 0.06 18.82 -5.67
C THR A 120 0.40 17.54 -4.90
N LEU A 121 -0.28 16.44 -5.22
CA LEU A 121 -0.01 15.13 -4.60
C LEU A 121 1.44 14.66 -4.84
N ASP A 122 2.03 14.95 -6.00
CA ASP A 122 3.43 14.64 -6.31
C ASP A 122 4.41 15.41 -5.42
N GLN A 123 4.22 16.74 -5.27
CA GLN A 123 5.03 17.56 -4.38
C GLN A 123 4.94 17.08 -2.93
N TYR A 124 3.72 16.77 -2.47
CA TYR A 124 3.48 16.20 -1.14
C TYR A 124 4.25 14.89 -0.94
N ASN A 125 4.19 13.97 -1.91
CA ASN A 125 4.89 12.68 -1.83
C ASN A 125 6.41 12.86 -1.81
N LYS A 126 6.97 13.75 -2.65
CA LYS A 126 8.40 14.06 -2.67
C LYS A 126 8.87 14.66 -1.34
N MET A 127 8.12 15.60 -0.78
CA MET A 127 8.43 16.17 0.54
C MET A 127 8.40 15.10 1.63
N LEU A 128 7.41 14.21 1.60
CA LEU A 128 7.27 13.14 2.58
C LEU A 128 8.43 12.12 2.51
N ILE A 129 8.87 11.75 1.30
CA ILE A 129 10.06 10.90 1.10
C ILE A 129 11.30 11.60 1.66
N ALA A 130 11.51 12.88 1.32
CA ALA A 130 12.64 13.66 1.83
C ALA A 130 12.65 13.73 3.37
N LEU A 131 11.49 13.90 4.02
CA LEU A 131 11.39 13.86 5.49
C LEU A 131 11.76 12.50 6.07
N CYS A 132 11.40 11.40 5.41
CA CYS A 132 11.80 10.05 5.84
C CYS A 132 13.32 9.82 5.71
N ASP A 133 13.95 10.43 4.70
CA ASP A 133 15.38 10.24 4.41
C ASP A 133 16.31 11.16 5.21
N ALA A 134 15.77 12.26 5.75
CA ALA A 134 16.51 13.23 6.57
C ALA A 134 17.29 12.52 7.69
N LYS A 135 18.60 12.79 7.75
CA LYS A 135 19.53 12.19 8.72
C LYS A 135 19.68 13.04 9.96
N THR A 136 19.39 14.34 9.86
CA THR A 136 19.50 15.30 10.96
C THR A 136 18.21 16.06 11.19
N GLU A 137 18.07 16.62 12.40
CA GLU A 137 16.96 17.51 12.73
C GLU A 137 17.00 18.82 11.91
N GLU A 138 18.19 19.30 11.56
CA GLU A 138 18.38 20.48 10.72
C GLU A 138 17.85 20.25 9.30
N GLU A 139 18.20 19.10 8.68
CA GLU A 139 17.67 18.70 7.38
C GLU A 139 16.15 18.57 7.42
N PHE A 140 15.63 17.92 8.46
CA PHE A 140 14.21 17.73 8.66
C PHE A 140 13.46 19.07 8.74
N ASN A 141 13.94 20.00 9.56
CA ASN A 141 13.33 21.32 9.72
C ASN A 141 13.47 22.19 8.46
N SER A 142 14.56 22.07 7.71
CA SER A 142 14.75 22.75 6.43
C SER A 142 13.71 22.29 5.39
N ILE A 143 13.41 20.99 5.33
CA ILE A 143 12.38 20.46 4.43
C ILE A 143 10.99 21.01 4.80
N LEU A 144 10.64 21.04 6.09
CA LEU A 144 9.38 21.62 6.55
C LEU A 144 9.27 23.13 6.24
N ALA A 145 10.36 23.88 6.44
CA ALA A 145 10.37 25.32 6.15
C ALA A 145 10.18 25.60 4.65
N LYS A 146 10.77 24.79 3.76
CA LYS A 146 10.51 24.86 2.31
C LYS A 146 9.05 24.58 1.99
N ALA A 147 8.46 23.56 2.61
CA ALA A 147 7.04 23.22 2.44
C ALA A 147 6.09 24.37 2.85
N MET A 148 6.48 25.19 3.84
CA MET A 148 5.75 26.41 4.20
C MET A 148 5.95 27.54 3.19
N ASN A 149 7.18 27.74 2.70
CA ASN A 149 7.57 28.89 1.88
C ASN A 149 7.20 28.76 0.39
N ASP A 150 7.13 27.54 -0.15
CA ASP A 150 6.66 27.31 -1.52
C ASP A 150 5.16 27.65 -1.68
N ASN A 151 4.43 27.85 -0.58
CA ASN A 151 3.07 28.41 -0.58
C ASN A 151 3.02 29.94 -0.85
N GLY A 152 4.17 30.64 -0.83
CA GLY A 152 4.26 32.10 -0.96
C GLY A 152 4.75 32.61 -2.32
N LYS A 153 5.02 31.73 -3.29
CA LYS A 153 5.62 32.10 -4.60
C LYS A 153 4.72 31.91 -5.82
N MET A 154 3.40 31.94 -5.62
CA MET A 154 2.44 32.11 -6.72
C MET A 154 1.54 33.32 -6.42
N GLN A 155 2.14 34.51 -6.54
CA GLN A 155 1.43 35.74 -6.93
C GLN A 155 1.94 36.15 -8.30
#